data_AF-A0A534VJX8-F1
#
_entry.id   AF-A0A534VJX8-F1
#
_cell.length_a   1.000
_cell.length_b   1.000
_cell.length_c   1.000
_cell.angle_alpha   90.00
_cell.angle_beta   90.00
_cell.angle_gamma   90.00
#
_symmetry.space_group_name_H-M   'P 1'
#
loop_
_entity.id
_entity.type
_entity.pdbx_description
1 polymer ?
#
loop_
_entity_poly.entity_id
_entity_poly.type
_entity_poly.pdbx_seq_one_letter_code
_entity_poly.pdbx_strand_id
1 'polypeptide(L)'
;MGARRRAPSPRGRPRRPRARPTSRGWPRRVRARRGARNSPDRPAWPLLLPGDPVTFNRTGLRSPSSCGPLRRGGEHGQGLRRRLLSSRIPCRVGALALAVLACVAHGDVAPGDRITAENVERVKDLVSPGLEWCIRRGFPLTIVETRRIIWPQAYKEATEKYAQQVRLGADGLSLKDYVAGLPFPNLQPNDPQLAIKIMWNYNHNFFATDDLDARNFDADTGTIADHGPMSVERHFLLDHFRRLWWIGRLYVDPKPEKTPNPAGYELQQGLYPILEPYDVKGVGFVSNRYLDFAKQDDAWLYLPALRRIRRLSTAQRSDALFGQDTDVDSYGGYAGQVAWMDWKYLGERDLLAMVHGEHFPVKWNEKVDWAFDDVWEKRRVHVVEGVSKLPQYAFGKRVLFIDKEAWGIPYSDIYDRSGELWKIWINDVAIRKQILPGAIEYPEERIFAPAIVMVDMQLEHATKASLPSLRFPDEQGWYFNQGEQAGITDDWFTVAALVNAGH
;
A
#
# COMPACT_ATOMS: atom_id res chain seq x y z
N MET A 1 22.41 49.59 -66.19
CA MET A 1 23.42 49.51 -67.27
C MET A 1 24.80 49.28 -66.64
N GLY A 2 25.48 48.16 -66.99
CA GLY A 2 26.94 47.89 -66.91
C GLY A 2 27.66 47.94 -65.54
N ALA A 3 28.61 47.08 -65.17
CA ALA A 3 29.30 45.99 -65.88
C ALA A 3 30.16 45.12 -64.90
N ARG A 4 30.16 43.79 -65.14
CA ARG A 4 31.30 42.82 -65.19
C ARG A 4 32.07 42.48 -63.88
N ARG A 5 32.45 41.22 -63.54
CA ARG A 5 33.06 40.10 -64.34
C ARG A 5 33.04 38.74 -63.58
N ARG A 6 32.71 37.65 -64.32
CA ARG A 6 33.31 36.27 -64.47
C ARG A 6 33.73 35.42 -63.23
N ALA A 7 33.68 34.07 -63.15
CA ALA A 7 33.47 32.91 -64.06
C ALA A 7 33.35 31.56 -63.24
N PRO A 8 33.06 30.37 -63.85
CA PRO A 8 32.40 29.22 -63.20
C PRO A 8 33.22 27.90 -62.99
N SER A 9 32.50 26.90 -62.42
CA SER A 9 32.79 25.48 -62.03
C SER A 9 33.50 24.55 -63.04
N PRO A 10 34.01 23.38 -62.56
CA PRO A 10 33.51 22.09 -63.09
C PRO A 10 33.33 20.92 -62.07
N ARG A 11 32.62 19.86 -62.51
CA ARG A 11 32.28 18.59 -61.83
C ARG A 11 33.28 17.44 -62.17
N GLY A 12 33.42 16.44 -61.28
CA GLY A 12 33.40 15.00 -61.68
C GLY A 12 34.38 13.96 -61.09
N ARG A 13 33.91 13.17 -60.09
CA ARG A 13 34.12 11.69 -59.76
C ARG A 13 35.53 11.16 -59.37
N PRO A 14 35.71 9.97 -58.69
CA PRO A 14 34.80 8.79 -58.52
C PRO A 14 34.72 8.12 -57.11
N ARG A 15 33.88 7.06 -57.00
CA ARG A 15 33.58 6.21 -55.81
C ARG A 15 34.51 4.97 -55.68
N ARG A 16 34.74 4.50 -54.45
CA ARG A 16 35.17 3.13 -54.06
C ARG A 16 34.49 2.66 -52.75
N PRO A 17 34.42 1.34 -52.45
CA PRO A 17 33.33 0.71 -51.68
C PRO A 17 33.63 0.52 -50.17
N ARG A 18 32.57 0.40 -49.35
CA ARG A 18 32.64 0.06 -47.91
C ARG A 18 32.29 -1.41 -47.66
N ALA A 19 33.07 -2.01 -46.76
CA ALA A 19 32.98 -3.39 -46.30
C ALA A 19 31.80 -3.65 -45.33
N ARG A 20 31.33 -4.90 -45.30
CA ARG A 20 30.33 -5.45 -44.35
C ARG A 20 30.97 -5.78 -42.99
N PRO A 21 30.22 -5.70 -41.89
CA PRO A 21 30.44 -6.54 -40.71
C PRO A 21 29.42 -7.69 -40.63
N THR A 22 29.89 -8.75 -40.02
CA THR A 22 29.33 -10.10 -39.84
C THR A 22 28.21 -10.16 -38.81
N SER A 23 27.14 -10.92 -39.11
CA SER A 23 26.07 -11.32 -38.20
C SER A 23 26.49 -12.47 -37.28
N ARG A 24 26.32 -12.33 -35.96
CA ARG A 24 26.32 -13.45 -34.99
C ARG A 24 24.99 -13.51 -34.24
N GLY A 25 24.31 -14.65 -34.42
CA GLY A 25 23.44 -15.40 -33.52
C GLY A 25 22.47 -14.70 -32.56
N TRP A 26 21.17 -14.80 -32.86
CA TRP A 26 20.07 -14.78 -31.89
C TRP A 26 19.57 -16.22 -31.67
N PRO A 27 19.18 -16.64 -30.45
CA PRO A 27 18.55 -17.94 -30.27
C PRO A 27 17.07 -17.91 -30.72
N ARG A 28 16.68 -19.02 -31.35
CA ARG A 28 15.40 -19.24 -32.04
C ARG A 28 14.20 -19.29 -31.09
N ARG A 29 13.12 -18.60 -31.47
CA ARG A 29 11.76 -18.84 -30.97
C ARG A 29 11.33 -20.29 -31.26
N VAL A 30 10.90 -21.01 -30.23
CA VAL A 30 10.21 -22.30 -30.37
C VAL A 30 8.77 -22.03 -30.81
N ARG A 31 8.44 -22.48 -32.03
CA ARG A 31 7.08 -22.54 -32.57
C ARG A 31 6.40 -23.80 -32.02
N ALA A 32 5.42 -23.66 -31.14
CA ALA A 32 4.52 -24.75 -30.80
C ALA A 32 3.58 -25.02 -31.99
N ARG A 33 3.55 -26.27 -32.46
CA ARG A 33 2.71 -26.76 -33.55
C ARG A 33 1.26 -26.86 -33.11
N ARG A 34 0.34 -26.43 -33.99
CA ARG A 34 -1.08 -26.80 -33.97
C ARG A 34 -1.20 -28.32 -34.18
N GLY A 35 -1.91 -28.99 -33.29
CA GLY A 35 -2.44 -30.33 -33.47
C GLY A 35 -3.92 -30.31 -33.13
N ALA A 36 -4.76 -30.53 -34.14
CA ALA A 36 -6.21 -30.71 -34.00
C ALA A 36 -6.50 -32.18 -33.65
N ARG A 37 -7.41 -32.44 -32.70
CA ARG A 37 -8.61 -33.29 -32.86
C ARG A 37 -9.31 -33.59 -31.52
N ASN A 38 -10.64 -33.60 -31.64
CA ASN A 38 -11.67 -34.39 -30.93
C ASN A 38 -12.10 -33.98 -29.51
N SER A 39 -13.29 -33.35 -29.48
CA SER A 39 -14.28 -33.45 -28.41
C SER A 39 -14.88 -34.87 -28.33
N PRO A 40 -15.52 -35.23 -27.20
CA PRO A 40 -16.98 -35.25 -27.24
C PRO A 40 -17.69 -34.73 -25.97
N ASP A 41 -18.90 -34.21 -26.22
CA ASP A 41 -20.13 -34.22 -25.41
C ASP A 41 -20.19 -33.61 -23.99
N ARG A 42 -20.87 -32.46 -23.90
CA ARG A 42 -21.73 -32.09 -22.75
C ARG A 42 -23.01 -31.37 -23.22
N PRO A 43 -24.15 -31.55 -22.52
CA PRO A 43 -25.47 -31.21 -23.02
C PRO A 43 -25.81 -29.72 -22.89
N ALA A 44 -26.65 -29.27 -23.81
CA ALA A 44 -27.17 -27.91 -23.93
C ALA A 44 -28.17 -27.56 -22.80
N TRP A 45 -28.06 -26.33 -22.28
CA TRP A 45 -29.11 -25.66 -21.51
C TRP A 45 -29.46 -24.33 -22.20
N PRO A 46 -30.73 -23.90 -22.19
CA PRO A 46 -31.22 -22.87 -23.10
C PRO A 46 -30.89 -21.44 -22.68
N LEU A 47 -30.61 -20.62 -23.69
CA LEU A 47 -30.51 -19.17 -23.66
C LEU A 47 -31.82 -18.54 -23.14
N LEU A 48 -31.73 -17.77 -22.06
CA LEU A 48 -32.74 -16.77 -21.68
C LEU A 48 -32.19 -15.37 -22.01
N LEU A 49 -32.95 -14.65 -22.83
CA LEU A 49 -32.73 -13.24 -23.16
C LEU A 49 -33.02 -12.35 -21.94
N PRO A 50 -32.30 -11.22 -21.76
CA PRO A 50 -32.53 -10.32 -20.63
C PRO A 50 -33.83 -9.51 -20.83
N GLY A 51 -34.70 -9.56 -19.82
CA GLY A 51 -35.84 -8.65 -19.67
C GLY A 51 -35.44 -7.34 -18.99
N ASP A 52 -36.16 -6.28 -19.36
CA ASP A 52 -35.99 -4.88 -19.01
C ASP A 52 -36.01 -4.53 -17.49
N PRO A 53 -35.45 -3.36 -17.10
CA PRO A 53 -35.21 -2.99 -15.71
C PRO A 53 -36.48 -2.64 -14.91
N VAL A 54 -36.59 -3.21 -13.70
CA VAL A 54 -37.61 -2.87 -12.71
C VAL A 54 -37.28 -1.54 -12.03
N THR A 55 -38.22 -0.61 -12.12
CA THR A 55 -38.26 0.66 -11.40
C THR A 55 -38.74 0.41 -9.95
N PHE A 56 -37.95 0.84 -8.96
CA PHE A 56 -38.39 0.84 -7.56
C PHE A 56 -39.03 2.17 -7.20
N ASN A 57 -40.33 2.13 -6.93
CA ASN A 57 -41.14 3.27 -6.52
C ASN A 57 -41.16 3.39 -4.99
N ARG A 58 -40.95 4.60 -4.47
CA ARG A 58 -41.03 4.97 -3.05
C ARG A 58 -42.49 5.02 -2.59
N THR A 59 -42.86 4.15 -1.66
CA THR A 59 -43.91 4.34 -0.62
C THR A 59 -43.59 3.29 0.46
N GLY A 60 -43.73 3.47 1.76
CA GLY A 60 -44.33 4.47 2.62
C GLY A 60 -44.58 3.72 3.93
N LEU A 61 -43.87 4.03 5.02
CA LEU A 61 -44.09 3.36 6.30
C LEU A 61 -44.25 4.40 7.41
N ARG A 62 -45.43 4.28 8.03
CA ARG A 62 -46.02 5.13 9.03
C ARG A 62 -45.32 4.97 10.38
N SER A 63 -45.25 6.08 11.10
CA SER A 63 -45.03 6.18 12.54
C SER A 63 -46.13 5.44 13.32
N PRO A 64 -45.86 5.11 14.60
CA PRO A 64 -46.83 5.42 15.63
C PRO A 64 -46.22 6.26 16.76
N SER A 65 -47.03 7.19 17.23
CA SER A 65 -46.80 8.14 18.29
C SER A 65 -47.29 7.62 19.66
N SER A 66 -46.65 8.16 20.70
CA SER A 66 -47.17 8.47 22.04
C SER A 66 -47.33 7.38 23.12
N CYS A 67 -46.52 7.51 24.18
CA CYS A 67 -47.01 7.67 25.55
C CYS A 67 -45.99 8.43 26.42
N GLY A 68 -46.49 9.32 27.26
CA GLY A 68 -45.74 10.32 28.04
C GLY A 68 -45.21 9.85 29.41
N PRO A 69 -44.71 10.79 30.24
CA PRO A 69 -43.66 10.53 31.24
C PRO A 69 -44.17 10.43 32.68
N LEU A 70 -43.38 9.78 33.56
CA LEU A 70 -43.54 9.83 35.01
C LEU A 70 -42.26 10.32 35.70
N ARG A 71 -42.43 11.33 36.55
CA ARG A 71 -41.43 12.01 37.39
C ARG A 71 -41.36 11.38 38.80
N ARG A 72 -40.14 11.38 39.34
CA ARG A 72 -39.66 11.67 40.72
C ARG A 72 -40.43 11.18 41.98
N GLY A 73 -39.62 10.60 42.87
CA GLY A 73 -39.60 10.71 44.36
C GLY A 73 -38.42 9.85 44.85
N GLY A 74 -37.38 10.34 45.56
CA GLY A 74 -37.39 10.81 46.96
C GLY A 74 -37.65 9.60 47.89
N GLU A 75 -36.86 9.19 48.89
CA GLU A 75 -35.91 9.86 49.78
C GLU A 75 -35.28 8.79 50.72
N HIS A 76 -34.16 9.13 51.37
CA HIS A 76 -33.67 8.71 52.72
C HIS A 76 -33.52 7.21 53.08
N GLY A 77 -32.51 6.75 53.81
CA GLY A 77 -31.42 7.38 54.56
C GLY A 77 -30.80 6.38 55.55
N GLN A 78 -29.52 6.62 55.90
CA GLN A 78 -28.82 6.31 57.17
C GLN A 78 -28.68 4.83 57.61
N GLY A 79 -27.46 4.29 57.70
CA GLY A 79 -26.64 4.32 58.93
C GLY A 79 -26.69 2.92 59.60
N LEU A 80 -25.77 2.40 60.41
CA LEU A 80 -24.50 2.84 60.96
C LEU A 80 -23.92 1.61 61.73
N ARG A 81 -22.62 1.32 61.56
CA ARG A 81 -21.62 0.78 62.53
C ARG A 81 -21.78 -0.59 63.27
N ARG A 82 -20.70 -1.37 63.08
CA ARG A 82 -19.69 -1.91 64.04
C ARG A 82 -20.10 -2.83 65.23
N ARG A 83 -19.32 -3.93 65.36
CA ARG A 83 -18.41 -4.37 66.48
C ARG A 83 -18.50 -5.91 66.60
N LEU A 84 -17.46 -6.70 66.34
CA LEU A 84 -16.21 -7.01 67.07
C LEU A 84 -16.33 -8.13 68.13
N LEU A 85 -15.36 -9.08 68.04
CA LEU A 85 -14.79 -10.02 69.05
C LEU A 85 -15.62 -11.31 69.31
N SER A 86 -15.06 -12.53 69.48
CA SER A 86 -13.72 -12.97 69.92
C SER A 86 -13.44 -14.46 69.64
N SER A 87 -12.17 -14.76 69.32
CA SER A 87 -11.30 -15.94 69.61
C SER A 87 -11.80 -17.40 69.62
N ARG A 88 -11.06 -18.27 68.89
CA ARG A 88 -10.17 -19.32 69.43
C ARG A 88 -9.35 -19.99 68.29
N ILE A 89 -8.05 -20.18 68.55
CA ILE A 89 -7.04 -20.87 67.70
C ILE A 89 -7.03 -22.36 68.10
N PRO A 90 -6.73 -23.31 67.18
CA PRO A 90 -5.41 -23.93 67.21
C PRO A 90 -4.75 -24.08 65.83
N CYS A 91 -3.42 -23.94 65.83
CA CYS A 91 -2.50 -24.23 64.75
C CYS A 91 -2.73 -25.58 64.09
N ARG A 92 -2.71 -25.64 62.75
CA ARG A 92 -1.93 -26.63 61.99
C ARG A 92 -1.36 -26.02 60.70
N VAL A 93 -0.15 -26.44 60.44
CA VAL A 93 0.84 -25.96 59.47
C VAL A 93 0.50 -26.43 58.06
N GLY A 94 0.75 -25.57 57.07
CA GLY A 94 1.30 -26.00 55.78
C GLY A 94 0.35 -26.07 54.59
N ALA A 95 0.13 -24.93 53.93
CA ALA A 95 0.10 -24.81 52.47
C ALA A 95 0.04 -23.32 52.13
N LEU A 96 1.21 -22.69 51.95
CA LEU A 96 1.26 -21.36 51.35
C LEU A 96 0.99 -21.55 49.85
N ALA A 97 -0.29 -21.60 49.48
CA ALA A 97 -0.70 -21.39 48.10
C ALA A 97 -0.38 -19.93 47.78
N LEU A 98 0.81 -19.69 47.22
CA LEU A 98 1.12 -18.48 46.48
C LEU A 98 0.18 -18.47 45.28
N ALA A 99 -1.03 -17.96 45.48
CA ALA A 99 -1.84 -17.44 44.40
C ALA A 99 -1.06 -16.25 43.84
N VAL A 100 -0.19 -16.51 42.88
CA VAL A 100 0.30 -15.50 41.96
C VAL A 100 -0.96 -15.01 41.24
N LEU A 101 -1.56 -13.94 41.76
CA LEU A 101 -2.32 -13.04 40.93
C LEU A 101 -1.33 -12.56 39.88
N ALA A 102 -1.32 -13.25 38.73
CA ALA A 102 -0.75 -12.70 37.52
C ALA A 102 -1.57 -11.45 37.24
N CYS A 103 -1.08 -10.29 37.70
CA CYS A 103 -1.33 -9.06 36.99
C CYS A 103 -0.86 -9.34 35.57
N VAL A 104 -1.82 -9.63 34.68
CA VAL A 104 -1.54 -9.63 33.24
C VAL A 104 -1.13 -8.21 32.94
N ALA A 105 0.18 -7.97 32.88
CA ALA A 105 0.72 -6.75 32.31
C ALA A 105 0.21 -6.73 30.87
N HIS A 106 -0.76 -5.87 30.59
CA HIS A 106 -1.26 -5.67 29.24
C HIS A 106 -0.11 -5.05 28.43
N GLY A 107 0.14 -5.57 27.23
CA GLY A 107 1.11 -4.98 26.31
C GLY A 107 2.57 -5.42 26.46
N ASP A 108 2.85 -6.56 27.10
CA ASP A 108 4.18 -7.18 26.99
C ASP A 108 4.10 -8.51 26.22
N VAL A 109 4.97 -8.64 25.21
CA VAL A 109 5.09 -9.82 24.36
C VAL A 109 6.55 -10.29 24.37
N ALA A 110 6.76 -11.60 24.33
CA ALA A 110 8.08 -12.20 24.24
C ALA A 110 8.29 -12.86 22.87
N PRO A 111 9.54 -12.91 22.35
CA PRO A 111 9.85 -13.74 21.19
C PRO A 111 9.38 -15.18 21.41
N GLY A 112 8.71 -15.74 20.40
CA GLY A 112 8.07 -17.07 20.45
C GLY A 112 6.61 -17.06 20.89
N ASP A 113 6.09 -15.94 21.42
CA ASP A 113 4.66 -15.82 21.70
C ASP A 113 3.85 -15.98 20.41
N ARG A 114 2.72 -16.68 20.52
CA ARG A 114 1.71 -16.76 19.45
C ARG A 114 0.46 -16.01 19.89
N ILE A 115 0.08 -15.00 19.12
CA ILE A 115 -1.15 -14.24 19.33
C ILE A 115 -2.22 -14.77 18.39
N THR A 116 -3.38 -15.07 18.97
CA THR A 116 -4.55 -15.65 18.31
C THR A 116 -5.83 -15.01 18.87
N ALA A 117 -6.99 -15.37 18.33
CA ALA A 117 -8.29 -14.89 18.81
C ALA A 117 -8.50 -15.11 20.32
N GLU A 118 -7.97 -16.21 20.87
CA GLU A 118 -8.13 -16.60 22.27
C GLU A 118 -7.38 -15.68 23.26
N ASN A 119 -6.32 -15.01 22.80
CA ASN A 119 -5.43 -14.25 23.68
C ASN A 119 -5.13 -12.82 23.22
N VAL A 120 -5.80 -12.33 22.18
CA VAL A 120 -5.62 -10.99 21.60
C VAL A 120 -5.77 -9.86 22.63
N GLU A 121 -6.57 -10.05 23.69
CA GLU A 121 -6.72 -9.07 24.77
C GLU A 121 -5.38 -8.71 25.42
N ARG A 122 -4.40 -9.64 25.45
CA ARG A 122 -3.05 -9.39 26.00
C ARG A 122 -2.30 -8.30 25.23
N VAL A 123 -2.59 -8.14 23.94
CA VAL A 123 -1.87 -7.25 23.02
C VAL A 123 -2.75 -6.14 22.45
N LYS A 124 -3.94 -5.92 23.00
CA LYS A 124 -4.90 -4.92 22.52
C LYS A 124 -4.29 -3.53 22.34
N ASP A 125 -3.42 -3.12 23.26
CA ASP A 125 -2.75 -1.82 23.21
C ASP A 125 -1.61 -1.76 22.16
N LEU A 126 -1.15 -2.92 21.69
CA LEU A 126 -0.10 -3.08 20.68
C LEU A 126 -0.65 -3.36 19.27
N VAL A 127 -1.97 -3.34 19.05
CA VAL A 127 -2.56 -3.52 17.71
C VAL A 127 -3.51 -2.37 17.40
N SER A 128 -3.89 -2.21 16.13
CA SER A 128 -5.00 -1.31 15.77
C SER A 128 -6.34 -2.02 15.92
N PRO A 129 -7.46 -1.27 16.04
CA PRO A 129 -8.80 -1.84 15.95
C PRO A 129 -9.01 -2.74 14.73
N GLY A 130 -8.49 -2.34 13.56
CA GLY A 130 -8.56 -3.17 12.34
C GLY A 130 -7.79 -4.48 12.46
N LEU A 131 -6.56 -4.44 12.98
CA LEU A 131 -5.76 -5.66 13.14
C LEU A 131 -6.33 -6.57 14.23
N GLU A 132 -6.83 -6.01 15.32
CA GLU A 132 -7.54 -6.75 16.37
C GLU A 132 -8.72 -7.54 15.77
N TRP A 133 -9.50 -6.90 14.90
CA TRP A 133 -10.62 -7.54 14.20
C TRP A 133 -10.14 -8.73 13.34
N CYS A 134 -9.03 -8.58 12.63
CA CYS A 134 -8.43 -9.65 11.84
C CYS A 134 -7.97 -10.82 12.72
N ILE A 135 -7.28 -10.54 13.84
CA ILE A 135 -6.80 -11.57 14.78
C ILE A 135 -7.97 -12.37 15.34
N ARG A 136 -9.08 -11.70 15.68
CA ARG A 136 -10.31 -12.35 16.14
C ARG A 136 -10.98 -13.24 15.11
N ARG A 137 -10.59 -13.16 13.83
CA ARG A 137 -11.01 -14.07 12.75
C ARG A 137 -9.90 -15.04 12.34
N GLY A 138 -8.89 -15.19 13.18
CA GLY A 138 -7.84 -16.20 13.03
C GLY A 138 -6.58 -15.75 12.30
N PHE A 139 -6.39 -14.44 12.07
CA PHE A 139 -5.12 -13.91 11.59
C PHE A 139 -4.02 -14.15 12.65
N PRO A 140 -3.00 -15.00 12.40
CA PRO A 140 -2.03 -15.36 13.42
C PRO A 140 -0.86 -14.37 13.47
N LEU A 141 -0.33 -14.13 14.66
CA LEU A 141 0.94 -13.42 14.83
C LEU A 141 1.93 -14.31 15.59
N THR A 142 3.10 -14.53 15.00
CA THR A 142 4.24 -15.14 15.70
C THR A 142 5.23 -14.04 16.07
N ILE A 143 5.46 -13.82 17.36
CA ILE A 143 6.29 -12.71 17.82
C ILE A 143 7.77 -13.07 17.75
N VAL A 144 8.59 -12.15 17.25
CA VAL A 144 10.06 -12.24 17.22
C VAL A 144 10.70 -11.01 17.86
N GLU A 145 12.01 -11.11 18.08
CA GLU A 145 12.79 -9.97 18.56
C GLU A 145 12.84 -8.86 17.51
N THR A 146 12.69 -7.62 17.98
CA THR A 146 12.76 -6.43 17.12
C THR A 146 14.15 -6.23 16.57
N ARG A 147 14.27 -6.14 15.25
CA ARG A 147 15.54 -5.79 14.58
C ARG A 147 15.58 -4.31 14.21
N ARG A 148 16.75 -3.70 14.30
CA ARG A 148 16.98 -2.30 13.91
C ARG A 148 17.06 -2.19 12.40
N ILE A 149 16.39 -1.17 11.85
CA ILE A 149 16.47 -0.84 10.44
C ILE A 149 17.59 0.17 10.22
N ILE A 150 18.48 -0.14 9.29
CA ILE A 150 19.58 0.74 8.90
C ILE A 150 19.21 1.46 7.61
N TRP A 151 19.35 2.78 7.60
CA TRP A 151 19.12 3.56 6.38
C TRP A 151 20.25 3.32 5.38
N PRO A 152 19.93 3.22 4.07
CA PRO A 152 20.95 3.21 3.03
C PRO A 152 21.88 4.42 3.15
N GLN A 153 23.18 4.21 2.97
CA GLN A 153 24.21 5.22 3.17
C GLN A 153 23.95 6.47 2.33
N ALA A 154 23.57 6.31 1.05
CA ALA A 154 23.25 7.45 0.17
C ALA A 154 22.05 8.28 0.68
N TYR A 155 21.05 7.64 1.28
CA TYR A 155 19.88 8.32 1.86
C TYR A 155 20.26 9.07 3.13
N LYS A 156 21.09 8.47 3.98
CA LYS A 156 21.63 9.10 5.19
C LYS A 156 22.49 10.33 4.84
N GLU A 157 23.44 10.19 3.92
CA GLU A 157 24.30 11.30 3.47
C GLU A 157 23.50 12.43 2.85
N ALA A 158 22.49 12.12 2.02
CA ALA A 158 21.60 13.13 1.47
C ALA A 158 20.79 13.85 2.55
N THR A 159 20.30 13.12 3.55
CA THR A 159 19.61 13.70 4.71
C THR A 159 20.52 14.68 5.46
N GLU A 160 21.75 14.26 5.79
CA GLU A 160 22.73 15.11 6.49
C GLU A 160 23.08 16.36 5.70
N LYS A 161 23.18 16.24 4.37
CA LYS A 161 23.55 17.34 3.48
C LYS A 161 22.41 18.34 3.25
N TYR A 162 21.19 17.88 3.08
CA TYR A 162 20.09 18.71 2.56
C TYR A 162 19.01 19.04 3.58
N ALA A 163 18.78 18.22 4.62
CA ALA A 163 17.59 18.39 5.47
C ALA A 163 17.52 19.74 6.21
N GLN A 164 18.66 20.38 6.51
CA GLN A 164 18.69 21.65 7.23
C GLN A 164 18.06 22.82 6.46
N GLN A 165 18.03 22.75 5.12
CA GLN A 165 17.46 23.82 4.28
C GLN A 165 15.95 23.65 4.05
N VAL A 166 15.43 22.45 4.31
CA VAL A 166 14.06 22.08 4.00
C VAL A 166 13.09 22.77 4.96
N ARG A 167 12.03 23.34 4.40
CA ARG A 167 10.99 24.05 5.14
C ARG A 167 9.64 23.86 4.50
N LEU A 168 8.60 24.07 5.29
CA LEU A 168 7.25 24.22 4.77
C LEU A 168 7.09 25.64 4.19
N GLY A 169 6.32 25.76 3.12
CA GLY A 169 5.94 27.03 2.53
C GLY A 169 5.07 27.85 3.47
N ALA A 170 4.78 29.10 3.09
CA ALA A 170 3.90 29.98 3.86
C ALA A 170 2.46 29.44 3.98
N ASP A 171 2.07 28.53 3.09
CA ASP A 171 0.81 27.80 3.14
C ASP A 171 0.78 26.71 4.24
N GLY A 172 1.92 26.39 4.85
CA GLY A 172 2.06 25.28 5.80
C GLY A 172 1.91 23.90 5.17
N LEU A 173 1.86 23.79 3.84
CA LEU A 173 1.60 22.56 3.09
C LEU A 173 2.75 22.19 2.17
N SER A 174 3.27 23.17 1.43
CA SER A 174 4.26 22.94 0.39
C SER A 174 5.62 22.60 0.95
N LEU A 175 6.26 21.55 0.45
CA LEU A 175 7.67 21.31 0.70
C LEU A 175 8.53 22.27 -0.13
N LYS A 176 9.41 23.04 0.51
CA LYS A 176 10.34 23.99 -0.13
C LYS A 176 11.78 23.59 0.11
N ASP A 177 12.61 23.86 -0.89
CA ASP A 177 14.06 23.64 -0.87
C ASP A 177 14.48 22.16 -0.62
N TYR A 178 13.55 21.22 -0.82
CA TYR A 178 13.86 19.79 -0.75
C TYR A 178 14.65 19.33 -1.98
N VAL A 179 15.69 18.52 -1.74
CA VAL A 179 16.57 17.97 -2.78
C VAL A 179 16.55 16.44 -2.74
N ALA A 180 16.92 15.84 -1.60
CA ALA A 180 16.89 14.39 -1.37
C ALA A 180 17.05 14.05 0.13
N GLY A 181 16.80 12.79 0.49
CA GLY A 181 16.91 12.29 1.87
C GLY A 181 15.61 12.49 2.67
N LEU A 182 15.70 12.37 4.00
CA LEU A 182 14.57 12.62 4.88
C LEU A 182 14.36 14.14 5.04
N PRO A 183 13.18 14.70 4.71
CA PRO A 183 12.94 16.14 4.77
C PRO A 183 13.11 16.75 6.18
N PHE A 184 12.55 16.13 7.20
CA PHE A 184 12.47 16.66 8.57
C PHE A 184 12.97 15.63 9.60
N PRO A 185 14.29 15.37 9.70
CA PRO A 185 14.84 14.41 10.65
C PRO A 185 14.70 14.85 12.12
N ASN A 186 14.64 16.17 12.36
CA ASN A 186 14.60 16.76 13.70
C ASN A 186 13.19 17.22 14.07
N LEU A 187 12.29 16.27 14.36
CA LEU A 187 10.91 16.56 14.76
C LEU A 187 10.84 17.03 16.22
N GLN A 188 10.05 18.08 16.47
CA GLN A 188 9.80 18.60 17.82
C GLN A 188 8.37 18.25 18.26
N PRO A 189 8.16 17.64 19.45
CA PRO A 189 6.83 17.21 19.90
C PRO A 189 5.78 18.34 20.00
N ASN A 190 6.21 19.57 20.20
CA ASN A 190 5.36 20.76 20.35
C ASN A 190 5.23 21.58 19.06
N ASP A 191 5.76 21.11 17.93
CA ASP A 191 5.61 21.79 16.65
C ASP A 191 4.17 21.69 16.16
N PRO A 192 3.45 22.81 15.93
CA PRO A 192 2.09 22.77 15.40
C PRO A 192 2.01 22.11 14.01
N GLN A 193 3.12 22.02 13.28
CA GLN A 193 3.23 21.37 11.97
C GLN A 193 3.83 19.95 12.05
N LEU A 194 3.91 19.36 13.24
CA LEU A 194 4.49 18.03 13.45
C LEU A 194 3.85 16.96 12.55
N ALA A 195 2.52 16.92 12.49
CA ALA A 195 1.79 15.90 11.74
C ALA A 195 2.13 15.94 10.24
N ILE A 196 2.12 17.13 9.64
CA ILE A 196 2.43 17.26 8.21
C ILE A 196 3.92 16.99 7.92
N LYS A 197 4.84 17.35 8.82
CA LYS A 197 6.27 17.00 8.69
C LYS A 197 6.50 15.49 8.74
N ILE A 198 5.79 14.78 9.62
CA ILE A 198 5.79 13.31 9.65
C ILE A 198 5.28 12.74 8.32
N MET A 199 4.22 13.31 7.76
CA MET A 199 3.68 12.85 6.47
C MET A 199 4.62 13.12 5.29
N TRP A 200 5.34 14.25 5.29
CA TRP A 200 6.40 14.50 4.31
C TRP A 200 7.57 13.53 4.44
N ASN A 201 7.95 13.18 5.67
CA ASN A 201 8.94 12.15 5.92
C ASN A 201 8.50 10.77 5.42
N TYR A 202 7.25 10.38 5.64
CA TYR A 202 6.67 9.16 5.07
C TYR A 202 6.70 9.20 3.53
N ASN A 203 6.28 10.31 2.92
CA ASN A 203 6.21 10.44 1.46
C ASN A 203 7.59 10.36 0.77
N HIS A 204 8.64 10.83 1.44
CA HIS A 204 10.03 10.79 0.98
C HIS A 204 10.87 9.74 1.73
N ASN A 205 10.26 8.64 2.16
CA ASN A 205 11.00 7.53 2.77
C ASN A 205 11.95 6.83 1.76
N PHE A 206 12.72 5.86 2.25
CA PHE A 206 13.73 5.15 1.44
C PHE A 206 13.25 3.81 0.87
N PHE A 207 11.94 3.52 0.88
CA PHE A 207 11.39 2.29 0.29
C PHE A 207 11.75 2.18 -1.20
N ALA A 208 11.46 3.24 -1.95
CA ALA A 208 11.90 3.44 -3.32
C ALA A 208 12.18 4.93 -3.53
N THR A 209 13.40 5.24 -3.97
CA THR A 209 13.91 6.62 -4.03
C THR A 209 13.88 7.18 -5.44
N ASP A 210 14.28 6.39 -6.44
CA ASP A 210 14.46 6.87 -7.82
C ASP A 210 13.41 6.23 -8.73
N ASP A 211 13.34 4.90 -8.70
CA ASP A 211 12.39 4.12 -9.49
C ASP A 211 12.15 2.73 -8.90
N LEU A 212 10.99 2.18 -9.24
CA LEU A 212 10.54 0.85 -8.84
C LEU A 212 9.77 0.23 -10.01
N ASP A 213 10.08 -1.02 -10.35
CA ASP A 213 9.22 -1.91 -11.13
C ASP A 213 8.90 -3.12 -10.25
N ALA A 214 7.65 -3.23 -9.83
CA ALA A 214 7.11 -4.42 -9.21
C ALA A 214 6.32 -5.21 -10.26
N ARG A 215 6.40 -6.54 -10.25
CA ARG A 215 5.89 -7.40 -11.32
C ARG A 215 4.97 -8.51 -10.84
N ASN A 216 4.08 -8.93 -11.74
CA ASN A 216 3.23 -10.12 -11.59
C ASN A 216 2.43 -10.13 -10.28
N PHE A 217 1.69 -9.05 -10.00
CA PHE A 217 0.82 -8.97 -8.83
C PHE A 217 -0.36 -9.92 -9.02
N ASP A 218 -0.52 -10.85 -8.08
CA ASP A 218 -1.55 -11.88 -8.12
C ASP A 218 -2.53 -11.61 -6.99
N ALA A 219 -3.69 -11.04 -7.32
CA ALA A 219 -4.67 -10.57 -6.35
C ALA A 219 -5.98 -11.36 -6.46
N ASP A 220 -6.45 -11.86 -5.32
CA ASP A 220 -7.78 -12.45 -5.18
C ASP A 220 -8.65 -11.54 -4.34
N THR A 221 -9.93 -11.41 -4.71
CA THR A 221 -10.92 -10.67 -3.95
C THR A 221 -12.18 -11.50 -3.74
N GLY A 222 -12.78 -11.40 -2.56
CA GLY A 222 -14.00 -12.13 -2.22
C GLY A 222 -14.38 -12.04 -0.74
N THR A 223 -15.55 -12.62 -0.40
CA THR A 223 -16.01 -12.71 0.99
C THR A 223 -15.07 -13.55 1.86
N ILE A 224 -14.92 -13.18 3.13
CA ILE A 224 -14.14 -13.92 4.12
C ILE A 224 -15.06 -14.64 5.10
N ALA A 225 -14.81 -15.92 5.33
CA ALA A 225 -15.55 -16.70 6.32
C ALA A 225 -15.04 -16.40 7.75
N ASP A 226 -15.94 -16.55 8.73
CA ASP A 226 -15.55 -16.50 10.14
C ASP A 226 -14.58 -17.65 10.46
N HIS A 227 -13.36 -17.29 10.90
CA HIS A 227 -12.26 -18.23 11.15
C HIS A 227 -12.01 -19.20 9.98
N GLY A 228 -12.13 -18.74 8.73
CA GLY A 228 -12.01 -19.60 7.56
C GLY A 228 -11.39 -18.90 6.35
N PRO A 229 -11.30 -19.61 5.22
CA PRO A 229 -10.69 -19.09 4.01
C PRO A 229 -11.61 -18.06 3.35
N MET A 230 -11.03 -17.32 2.41
CA MET A 230 -11.75 -16.43 1.51
C MET A 230 -12.42 -17.25 0.40
N SER A 231 -13.67 -16.93 0.08
CA SER A 231 -14.34 -17.41 -1.12
C SER A 231 -14.02 -16.46 -2.27
N VAL A 232 -13.06 -16.84 -3.13
CA VAL A 232 -12.60 -16.00 -4.25
C VAL A 232 -13.73 -15.76 -5.25
N GLU A 233 -14.10 -14.50 -5.43
CA GLU A 233 -15.10 -14.04 -6.41
C GLU A 233 -14.45 -13.62 -7.72
N ARG A 234 -13.30 -12.92 -7.62
CA ARG A 234 -12.51 -12.51 -8.78
C ARG A 234 -11.02 -12.68 -8.49
N HIS A 235 -10.31 -13.10 -9.52
CA HIS A 235 -8.87 -13.26 -9.54
C HIS A 235 -8.27 -12.27 -10.56
N PHE A 236 -7.22 -11.54 -10.18
CA PHE A 236 -6.49 -10.59 -11.01
C PHE A 236 -5.01 -10.91 -11.10
N LEU A 237 -4.46 -10.84 -12.30
CA LEU A 237 -3.02 -10.85 -12.53
C LEU A 237 -2.62 -9.53 -13.18
N LEU A 238 -1.74 -8.76 -12.57
CA LEU A 238 -1.26 -7.47 -13.08
C LEU A 238 0.23 -7.55 -13.38
N ASP A 239 0.61 -7.11 -14.58
CA ASP A 239 1.96 -7.32 -15.09
C ASP A 239 2.99 -6.41 -14.42
N HIS A 240 2.80 -5.09 -14.53
CA HIS A 240 3.74 -4.10 -14.00
C HIS A 240 3.05 -3.06 -13.13
N PHE A 241 3.66 -2.80 -11.97
CA PHE A 241 3.48 -1.58 -11.20
C PHE A 241 4.79 -0.80 -11.20
N ARG A 242 4.81 0.34 -11.89
CA ARG A 242 6.02 1.17 -11.97
C ARG A 242 5.83 2.51 -11.33
N ARG A 243 6.89 2.97 -10.68
CA ARG A 243 7.04 4.33 -10.16
C ARG A 243 8.35 4.93 -10.64
N LEU A 244 8.30 6.22 -10.96
CA LEU A 244 9.46 7.03 -11.34
C LEU A 244 9.39 8.35 -10.58
N TRP A 245 10.29 8.53 -9.62
CA TRP A 245 10.46 9.80 -8.92
C TRP A 245 11.36 10.72 -9.73
N TRP A 246 10.91 11.97 -9.86
CA TRP A 246 11.61 13.01 -10.62
C TRP A 246 12.55 13.85 -9.75
N ILE A 247 12.34 13.83 -8.44
CA ILE A 247 13.16 14.50 -7.42
C ILE A 247 13.57 13.49 -6.34
N GLY A 248 14.52 13.84 -5.47
CA GLY A 248 14.96 12.93 -4.40
C GLY A 248 15.80 11.76 -4.88
N ARG A 249 16.34 11.82 -6.10
CA ARG A 249 17.05 10.71 -6.75
C ARG A 249 18.46 10.56 -6.20
N LEU A 250 18.86 9.34 -5.88
CA LEU A 250 20.11 9.01 -5.19
C LEU A 250 21.00 8.04 -5.96
N TYR A 251 20.45 7.25 -6.89
CA TYR A 251 21.16 6.15 -7.55
C TYR A 251 21.22 6.31 -9.08
N VAL A 252 20.08 6.53 -9.74
CA VAL A 252 19.94 6.50 -11.21
C VAL A 252 20.02 7.91 -11.79
N ASP A 253 21.00 8.14 -12.67
CA ASP A 253 21.17 9.42 -13.35
C ASP A 253 19.97 9.78 -14.26
N PRO A 254 19.63 11.07 -14.37
CA PRO A 254 20.26 12.22 -13.73
C PRO A 254 19.88 12.36 -12.24
N LYS A 255 20.84 12.86 -11.44
CA LYS A 255 20.70 13.14 -10.00
C LYS A 255 21.05 14.59 -9.69
N PRO A 256 20.49 15.21 -8.64
CA PRO A 256 19.49 14.68 -7.70
C PRO A 256 18.04 14.72 -8.23
N GLU A 257 17.87 15.24 -9.44
CA GLU A 257 16.58 15.36 -10.13
C GLU A 257 16.72 14.90 -11.59
N LYS A 258 15.63 14.34 -12.12
CA LYS A 258 15.56 13.98 -13.53
C LYS A 258 15.29 15.24 -14.35
N THR A 259 16.27 15.65 -15.16
CA THR A 259 16.21 16.88 -15.96
C THR A 259 16.24 16.60 -17.47
N PRO A 260 15.56 17.43 -18.29
CA PRO A 260 14.68 18.55 -17.90
C PRO A 260 13.31 18.07 -17.38
N ASN A 261 12.72 18.80 -16.43
CA ASN A 261 11.37 18.53 -15.89
C ASN A 261 10.38 19.69 -16.16
N PRO A 262 10.05 19.99 -17.43
CA PRO A 262 9.22 21.15 -17.78
C PRO A 262 7.77 21.01 -17.28
N ALA A 263 7.29 19.79 -17.04
CA ALA A 263 5.95 19.53 -16.53
C ALA A 263 5.83 19.67 -15.00
N GLY A 264 6.96 19.75 -14.29
CA GLY A 264 7.01 19.85 -12.83
C GLY A 264 6.52 18.58 -12.13
N TYR A 265 6.86 17.40 -12.64
CA TYR A 265 6.50 16.13 -12.01
C TYR A 265 7.29 15.92 -10.71
N GLU A 266 6.60 15.41 -9.71
CA GLU A 266 7.20 14.83 -8.51
C GLU A 266 7.39 13.31 -8.71
N LEU A 267 6.32 12.66 -9.17
CA LEU A 267 6.22 11.22 -9.32
C LEU A 267 5.33 10.89 -10.54
N GLN A 268 5.77 9.94 -11.34
CA GLN A 268 4.89 9.24 -12.28
C GLN A 268 4.71 7.80 -11.83
N GLN A 269 3.50 7.27 -11.98
CA GLN A 269 3.15 5.90 -11.61
C GLN A 269 2.28 5.28 -12.69
N GLY A 270 2.39 3.98 -12.89
CA GLY A 270 1.40 3.21 -13.64
C GLY A 270 1.24 1.80 -13.11
N LEU A 271 0.08 1.22 -13.42
CA LEU A 271 -0.29 -0.16 -13.13
C LEU A 271 -0.95 -0.74 -14.37
N TYR A 272 -0.19 -1.44 -15.20
CA TYR A 272 -0.68 -2.02 -16.45
C TYR A 272 0.36 -2.95 -17.12
N PRO A 273 -0.09 -3.81 -18.06
CA PRO A 273 -1.49 -4.18 -18.28
C PRO A 273 -2.02 -5.12 -17.18
N ILE A 274 -3.33 -5.08 -16.97
CA ILE A 274 -4.04 -6.19 -16.32
C ILE A 274 -4.06 -7.37 -17.29
N LEU A 275 -3.59 -8.53 -16.88
CA LEU A 275 -3.52 -9.76 -17.68
C LEU A 275 -4.76 -10.64 -17.50
N GLU A 276 -5.30 -10.67 -16.28
CA GLU A 276 -6.49 -11.43 -15.87
C GLU A 276 -7.38 -10.60 -14.94
N PRO A 277 -8.72 -10.81 -14.94
CA PRO A 277 -9.49 -11.74 -15.78
C PRO A 277 -9.78 -11.19 -17.19
N TYR A 278 -10.40 -12.01 -18.05
CA TYR A 278 -10.58 -11.71 -19.49
C TYR A 278 -11.34 -10.41 -19.77
N ASP A 279 -12.35 -10.08 -18.98
CA ASP A 279 -13.23 -8.91 -19.17
C ASP A 279 -12.53 -7.57 -18.88
N VAL A 280 -11.44 -7.58 -18.11
CA VAL A 280 -10.60 -6.40 -17.82
C VAL A 280 -9.17 -6.56 -18.33
N LYS A 281 -8.89 -7.57 -19.16
CA LYS A 281 -7.59 -7.76 -19.76
C LYS A 281 -7.20 -6.55 -20.63
N GLY A 282 -5.97 -6.10 -20.46
CA GLY A 282 -5.38 -4.93 -21.10
C GLY A 282 -5.77 -3.60 -20.47
N VAL A 283 -6.65 -3.59 -19.45
CA VAL A 283 -6.94 -2.38 -18.68
C VAL A 283 -5.65 -1.91 -18.02
N GLY A 284 -5.51 -0.60 -17.91
CA GLY A 284 -4.33 -0.03 -17.30
C GLY A 284 -4.59 1.37 -16.77
N PHE A 285 -3.75 1.75 -15.81
CA PHE A 285 -3.77 3.06 -15.17
C PHE A 285 -2.39 3.73 -15.24
N VAL A 286 -2.36 5.03 -15.50
CA VAL A 286 -1.18 5.88 -15.29
C VAL A 286 -1.59 7.15 -14.56
N SER A 287 -0.72 7.66 -13.70
CA SER A 287 -0.91 8.94 -13.02
C SER A 287 0.39 9.73 -12.88
N ASN A 288 0.24 11.05 -12.92
CA ASN A 288 1.30 12.01 -12.73
C ASN A 288 0.97 12.89 -11.53
N ARG A 289 1.88 12.92 -10.56
CA ARG A 289 1.87 13.83 -9.42
C ARG A 289 2.83 14.98 -9.66
N TYR A 290 2.45 16.17 -9.22
CA TYR A 290 3.17 17.41 -9.48
C TYR A 290 3.80 17.97 -8.21
N LEU A 291 4.94 18.64 -8.38
CA LEU A 291 5.61 19.41 -7.31
C LEU A 291 4.75 20.58 -6.82
N ASP A 292 3.89 21.12 -7.69
CA ASP A 292 2.90 22.12 -7.32
C ASP A 292 1.64 21.42 -6.80
N PHE A 293 1.45 21.46 -5.48
CA PHE A 293 0.30 20.85 -4.80
C PHE A 293 -1.04 21.51 -5.08
N ALA A 294 -1.04 22.75 -5.61
CA ALA A 294 -2.26 23.39 -6.08
C ALA A 294 -2.78 22.71 -7.36
N LYS A 295 -1.91 22.01 -8.09
CA LYS A 295 -2.28 21.24 -9.27
C LYS A 295 -2.72 19.83 -8.87
N GLN A 296 -3.90 19.46 -9.34
CA GLN A 296 -4.45 18.11 -9.18
C GLN A 296 -3.60 17.05 -9.91
N ASP A 297 -3.54 15.87 -9.32
CA ASP A 297 -2.89 14.70 -9.91
C ASP A 297 -3.64 14.35 -11.20
N ASP A 298 -2.90 14.23 -12.29
CA ASP A 298 -3.47 13.77 -13.55
C ASP A 298 -3.47 12.25 -13.58
N ALA A 299 -4.62 11.65 -13.84
CA ALA A 299 -4.76 10.20 -13.89
C ALA A 299 -5.61 9.76 -15.07
N TRP A 300 -5.18 8.71 -15.76
CA TRP A 300 -5.86 8.14 -16.91
C TRP A 300 -6.03 6.64 -16.75
N LEU A 301 -7.24 6.18 -17.09
CA LEU A 301 -7.62 4.80 -17.16
C LEU A 301 -7.92 4.42 -18.61
N TYR A 302 -7.25 3.41 -19.13
CA TYR A 302 -7.57 2.84 -20.44
C TYR A 302 -8.48 1.62 -20.28
N LEU A 303 -9.57 1.60 -21.03
CA LEU A 303 -10.56 0.51 -21.05
C LEU A 303 -10.59 -0.12 -22.45
N PRO A 304 -9.88 -1.23 -22.69
CA PRO A 304 -9.76 -1.86 -24.02
C PRO A 304 -11.10 -2.29 -24.61
N ALA A 305 -12.01 -2.81 -23.78
CA ALA A 305 -13.36 -3.21 -24.19
C ALA A 305 -14.14 -2.06 -24.85
N LEU A 306 -13.89 -0.83 -24.40
CA LEU A 306 -14.51 0.38 -24.94
C LEU A 306 -13.60 1.13 -25.92
N ARG A 307 -12.33 0.73 -26.03
CA ARG A 307 -11.24 1.47 -26.72
C ARG A 307 -11.23 2.94 -26.35
N ARG A 308 -11.44 3.24 -25.06
CA ARG A 308 -11.57 4.60 -24.54
C ARG A 308 -10.59 4.84 -23.40
N ILE A 309 -10.08 6.07 -23.37
CA ILE A 309 -9.34 6.61 -22.24
C ILE A 309 -10.31 7.46 -21.42
N ARG A 310 -10.30 7.26 -20.11
CA ARG A 310 -11.05 8.07 -19.15
C ARG A 310 -10.06 8.79 -18.25
N ARG A 311 -10.19 10.11 -18.14
CA ARG A 311 -9.50 10.86 -17.08
C ARG A 311 -10.22 10.61 -15.77
N LEU A 312 -9.46 10.26 -14.73
CA LEU A 312 -9.97 10.14 -13.37
C LEU A 312 -9.76 11.46 -12.65
N SER A 313 -10.77 11.89 -11.88
CA SER A 313 -10.58 13.01 -10.96
C SER A 313 -9.75 12.55 -9.77
N THR A 314 -9.09 13.50 -9.11
CA THR A 314 -8.25 13.24 -7.94
C THR A 314 -8.96 12.47 -6.82
N ALA A 315 -10.21 12.82 -6.51
CA ALA A 315 -10.96 12.16 -5.43
C ALA A 315 -11.23 10.68 -5.72
N GLN A 316 -11.37 10.31 -7.00
CA GLN A 316 -11.64 8.93 -7.42
C GLN A 316 -10.45 7.98 -7.23
N ARG A 317 -9.29 8.48 -6.78
CA ARG A 317 -8.17 7.63 -6.37
C ARG A 317 -8.48 6.84 -5.10
N SER A 318 -9.49 7.26 -4.33
CA SER A 318 -10.04 6.52 -3.19
C SER A 318 -11.18 5.56 -3.53
N ASP A 319 -11.60 5.52 -4.81
CA ASP A 319 -12.61 4.57 -5.25
C ASP A 319 -12.01 3.17 -5.40
N ALA A 320 -12.81 2.16 -5.12
CA ALA A 320 -12.49 0.76 -5.33
C ALA A 320 -12.07 0.49 -6.79
N LEU A 321 -10.96 -0.23 -6.98
CA LEU A 321 -10.40 -0.56 -8.27
C LEU A 321 -10.93 -1.88 -8.81
N PHE A 322 -11.56 -1.84 -9.98
CA PHE A 322 -11.93 -3.03 -10.76
C PHE A 322 -12.79 -4.08 -10.02
N GLY A 323 -13.52 -3.66 -8.97
CA GLY A 323 -14.31 -4.55 -8.13
C GLY A 323 -13.51 -5.23 -7.01
N GLN A 324 -12.29 -4.79 -6.75
CA GLN A 324 -11.52 -5.13 -5.55
C GLN A 324 -11.92 -4.21 -4.39
N ASP A 325 -11.52 -4.58 -3.18
CA ASP A 325 -11.61 -3.69 -2.01
C ASP A 325 -10.60 -2.56 -2.07
N THR A 326 -9.51 -2.74 -2.84
CA THR A 326 -8.38 -1.83 -2.90
C THR A 326 -8.65 -0.55 -3.68
N ASP A 327 -7.99 0.53 -3.26
CA ASP A 327 -7.97 1.83 -3.92
C ASP A 327 -6.52 2.30 -4.14
N VAL A 328 -6.32 3.18 -5.15
CA VAL A 328 -4.98 3.66 -5.52
C VAL A 328 -4.32 4.39 -4.35
N ASP A 329 -5.09 5.13 -3.56
CA ASP A 329 -4.61 5.92 -2.43
C ASP A 329 -4.28 5.09 -1.18
N SER A 330 -4.55 3.79 -1.17
CA SER A 330 -4.13 2.88 -0.09
C SER A 330 -2.83 2.13 -0.39
N TYR A 331 -2.30 2.19 -1.61
CA TYR A 331 -1.07 1.47 -1.97
C TYR A 331 0.11 1.84 -1.07
N GLY A 332 0.72 0.84 -0.42
CA GLY A 332 1.79 1.03 0.56
C GLY A 332 1.32 1.56 1.92
N GLY A 333 0.01 1.57 2.20
CA GLY A 333 -0.62 2.06 3.42
C GLY A 333 -1.24 3.46 3.27
N TYR A 334 -0.64 4.32 2.43
CA TYR A 334 -1.19 5.59 1.98
C TYR A 334 -0.42 6.13 0.76
N ALA A 335 -1.09 6.45 -0.34
CA ALA A 335 -0.50 7.03 -1.55
C ALA A 335 -1.21 8.32 -2.00
N GLY A 336 -2.12 8.85 -1.18
CA GLY A 336 -2.75 10.15 -1.42
C GLY A 336 -1.73 11.30 -1.33
N GLN A 337 -2.14 12.49 -1.78
CA GLN A 337 -1.30 13.68 -1.70
C GLN A 337 -1.29 14.23 -0.27
N VAL A 338 -0.11 14.53 0.28
CA VAL A 338 0.05 15.01 1.66
C VAL A 338 -0.68 16.33 1.87
N ALA A 339 -0.61 17.26 0.92
CA ALA A 339 -1.21 18.59 1.03
C ALA A 339 -2.76 18.61 1.03
N TRP A 340 -3.42 17.55 0.54
CA TRP A 340 -4.89 17.49 0.38
C TRP A 340 -5.62 16.87 1.57
N MET A 341 -4.91 16.63 2.67
CA MET A 341 -5.49 16.14 3.91
C MET A 341 -5.26 17.18 5.02
N ASP A 342 -6.19 17.19 5.97
CA ASP A 342 -5.98 17.78 7.29
C ASP A 342 -5.42 16.69 8.20
N TRP A 343 -4.23 16.94 8.73
CA TRP A 343 -3.47 15.97 9.53
C TRP A 343 -3.52 16.32 11.01
N LYS A 344 -3.80 15.32 11.84
CA LYS A 344 -3.75 15.42 13.29
C LYS A 344 -2.80 14.39 13.86
N TYR A 345 -1.83 14.84 14.65
CA TYR A 345 -0.94 13.94 15.37
C TYR A 345 -1.65 13.36 16.59
N LEU A 346 -1.71 12.04 16.69
CA LEU A 346 -2.34 11.33 17.80
C LEU A 346 -1.34 10.88 18.87
N GLY A 347 -0.05 10.87 18.55
CA GLY A 347 1.03 10.53 19.48
C GLY A 347 1.96 9.46 18.96
N GLU A 348 2.79 8.93 19.85
CA GLU A 348 3.60 7.75 19.59
C GLU A 348 3.08 6.58 20.41
N ARG A 349 3.19 5.37 19.85
CA ARG A 349 2.98 4.15 20.61
C ARG A 349 3.81 3.01 20.07
N ASP A 350 3.88 1.95 20.85
CA ASP A 350 4.44 0.67 20.42
C ASP A 350 3.30 -0.15 19.81
N LEU A 351 3.58 -0.88 18.72
CA LEU A 351 2.64 -1.80 18.10
C LEU A 351 3.35 -3.00 17.48
N LEU A 352 2.62 -4.08 17.24
CA LEU A 352 3.11 -5.23 16.51
C LEU A 352 2.98 -4.96 15.02
N ALA A 353 4.04 -5.19 14.26
CA ALA A 353 4.08 -5.04 12.81
C ALA A 353 5.00 -6.06 12.15
N MET A 354 4.70 -6.39 10.90
CA MET A 354 5.62 -7.12 10.02
C MET A 354 6.53 -6.11 9.34
N VAL A 355 7.84 -6.30 9.51
CA VAL A 355 8.90 -5.42 9.00
C VAL A 355 10.07 -6.27 8.51
N HIS A 356 10.35 -7.33 9.26
CA HIS A 356 11.47 -8.23 9.08
C HIS A 356 10.99 -9.65 8.74
N GLY A 357 9.94 -9.74 7.91
CA GLY A 357 9.31 -11.00 7.50
C GLY A 357 10.31 -11.99 6.91
N GLU A 358 10.07 -13.27 7.16
CA GLU A 358 10.97 -14.38 6.81
C GLU A 358 10.66 -14.98 5.44
N HIS A 359 9.39 -14.98 5.03
CA HIS A 359 8.98 -15.68 3.81
C HIS A 359 9.02 -14.75 2.58
N PHE A 360 9.53 -15.30 1.48
CA PHE A 360 9.36 -14.73 0.14
C PHE A 360 9.45 -15.86 -0.90
N PRO A 361 8.48 -16.00 -1.83
CA PRO A 361 7.20 -15.30 -1.87
C PRO A 361 6.37 -15.47 -0.59
N VAL A 362 5.29 -14.70 -0.45
CA VAL A 362 4.43 -14.73 0.74
C VAL A 362 3.99 -16.15 1.12
N LYS A 363 3.95 -16.41 2.43
CA LYS A 363 3.32 -17.60 3.00
C LYS A 363 1.95 -17.23 3.56
N TRP A 364 0.89 -17.72 2.91
CA TRP A 364 -0.48 -17.59 3.40
C TRP A 364 -0.78 -18.62 4.48
N ASN A 365 -1.61 -18.27 5.46
CA ASN A 365 -2.08 -19.22 6.46
C ASN A 365 -2.97 -20.29 5.82
N GLU A 366 -2.84 -21.55 6.23
CA GLU A 366 -3.57 -22.67 5.61
C GLU A 366 -5.09 -22.63 5.81
N LYS A 367 -5.56 -22.09 6.95
CA LYS A 367 -6.98 -22.08 7.32
C LYS A 367 -7.64 -20.74 6.99
N VAL A 368 -6.96 -19.65 7.31
CA VAL A 368 -7.40 -18.26 7.08
C VAL A 368 -6.53 -17.71 5.95
N ASP A 369 -6.80 -18.15 4.73
CA ASP A 369 -5.89 -17.98 3.58
C ASP A 369 -5.75 -16.54 3.06
N TRP A 370 -6.40 -15.58 3.72
CA TRP A 370 -6.23 -14.14 3.54
C TRP A 370 -5.35 -13.50 4.62
N ALA A 371 -4.81 -14.30 5.54
CA ALA A 371 -3.83 -13.90 6.54
C ALA A 371 -2.41 -14.36 6.17
N PHE A 372 -1.42 -13.57 6.56
CA PHE A 372 -0.01 -13.94 6.44
C PHE A 372 0.38 -14.89 7.56
N ASP A 373 1.15 -15.92 7.24
CA ASP A 373 1.82 -16.80 8.22
C ASP A 373 3.30 -16.43 8.32
N ASP A 374 3.56 -15.27 8.93
CA ASP A 374 4.90 -14.71 9.09
C ASP A 374 5.12 -14.14 10.51
N VAL A 375 6.30 -13.55 10.72
CA VAL A 375 6.78 -13.04 12.00
C VAL A 375 6.45 -11.56 12.20
N TRP A 376 6.17 -11.22 13.45
CA TRP A 376 5.77 -9.89 13.88
C TRP A 376 6.73 -9.40 14.96
N GLU A 377 7.11 -8.13 14.90
CA GLU A 377 7.96 -7.52 15.90
C GLU A 377 7.32 -6.25 16.47
N LYS A 378 7.70 -5.91 17.70
CA LYS A 378 7.27 -4.65 18.33
C LYS A 378 8.00 -3.50 17.66
N ARG A 379 7.25 -2.53 17.14
CA ARG A 379 7.73 -1.33 16.45
C ARG A 379 7.24 -0.08 17.17
N ARG A 380 8.12 0.92 17.27
CA ARG A 380 7.74 2.26 17.71
C ARG A 380 7.24 3.05 16.51
N VAL A 381 6.03 3.62 16.60
CA VAL A 381 5.42 4.36 15.49
C VAL A 381 4.97 5.75 15.88
N HIS A 382 4.85 6.62 14.88
CA HIS A 382 3.98 7.79 14.91
C HIS A 382 2.56 7.39 14.51
N VAL A 383 1.55 7.91 15.22
CA VAL A 383 0.14 7.74 14.88
C VAL A 383 -0.41 9.06 14.36
N VAL A 384 -0.91 9.05 13.12
CA VAL A 384 -1.42 10.25 12.45
C VAL A 384 -2.83 9.97 11.91
N GLU A 385 -3.77 10.86 12.23
CA GLU A 385 -5.11 10.86 11.64
C GLU A 385 -5.14 11.83 10.45
N GLY A 386 -5.73 11.39 9.33
CA GLY A 386 -5.90 12.19 8.12
C GLY A 386 -7.37 12.26 7.70
N VAL A 387 -7.87 13.47 7.50
CA VAL A 387 -9.20 13.75 6.93
C VAL A 387 -9.01 14.45 5.59
N SER A 388 -9.66 13.97 4.51
CA SER A 388 -9.50 14.62 3.22
C SER A 388 -10.21 15.96 3.16
N LYS A 389 -9.55 16.95 2.55
CA LYS A 389 -10.13 18.25 2.21
C LYS A 389 -11.11 18.15 1.03
N LEU A 390 -11.12 17.02 0.31
CA LEU A 390 -11.99 16.79 -0.84
C LEU A 390 -13.32 16.17 -0.40
N PRO A 391 -14.47 16.84 -0.60
CA PRO A 391 -15.76 16.34 -0.14
C PRO A 391 -16.22 15.03 -0.80
N GLN A 392 -15.61 14.64 -1.92
CA GLN A 392 -15.91 13.45 -2.72
C GLN A 392 -15.01 12.27 -2.38
N TYR A 393 -14.03 12.45 -1.49
CA TYR A 393 -13.17 11.36 -1.02
C TYR A 393 -14.04 10.28 -0.35
N ALA A 394 -13.77 9.01 -0.64
CA ALA A 394 -14.63 7.91 -0.21
C ALA A 394 -14.68 7.76 1.31
N PHE A 395 -13.54 7.99 1.97
CA PHE A 395 -13.35 7.71 3.40
C PHE A 395 -13.64 8.94 4.27
N GLY A 396 -14.17 8.71 5.48
CA GLY A 396 -14.35 9.76 6.48
C GLY A 396 -13.03 10.19 7.11
N LYS A 397 -12.19 9.21 7.48
CA LYS A 397 -10.81 9.44 7.95
C LYS A 397 -9.94 8.20 7.78
N ARG A 398 -8.63 8.41 7.85
CA ARG A 398 -7.61 7.36 7.95
C ARG A 398 -6.80 7.54 9.23
N VAL A 399 -6.41 6.45 9.88
CA VAL A 399 -5.43 6.42 10.96
C VAL A 399 -4.22 5.64 10.47
N LEU A 400 -3.09 6.34 10.34
CA LEU A 400 -1.85 5.82 9.79
C LEU A 400 -0.88 5.54 10.94
N PHE A 401 -0.24 4.37 10.88
CA PHE A 401 0.80 3.95 11.81
C PHE A 401 2.14 3.97 11.08
N ILE A 402 2.97 4.98 11.32
CA ILE A 402 4.22 5.22 10.57
C ILE A 402 5.41 4.80 11.42
N ASP A 403 6.16 3.79 10.98
CA ASP A 403 7.35 3.30 11.67
C ASP A 403 8.43 4.38 11.79
N LYS A 404 8.99 4.55 12.99
CA LYS A 404 9.97 5.62 13.26
C LYS A 404 11.35 5.37 12.66
N GLU A 405 11.64 4.17 12.19
CA GLU A 405 12.92 3.85 11.56
C GLU A 405 12.75 3.75 10.03
N ALA A 406 11.78 2.99 9.54
CA ALA A 406 11.53 2.80 8.12
C ALA A 406 10.84 4.00 7.45
N TRP A 407 10.07 4.79 8.22
CA TRP A 407 9.10 5.75 7.69
C TRP A 407 8.09 5.11 6.71
N GLY A 408 7.83 3.82 6.87
CA GLY A 408 6.79 3.07 6.16
C GLY A 408 5.55 2.89 7.03
N ILE A 409 4.44 2.47 6.43
CA ILE A 409 3.20 2.15 7.13
C ILE A 409 3.02 0.63 7.16
N PRO A 410 3.16 -0.06 8.31
CA PRO A 410 2.88 -1.49 8.37
C PRO A 410 1.41 -1.80 8.10
N TYR A 411 0.50 -0.98 8.63
CA TYR A 411 -0.94 -1.02 8.33
C TYR A 411 -1.61 0.32 8.59
N SER A 412 -2.79 0.52 8.03
CA SER A 412 -3.63 1.70 8.26
C SER A 412 -5.10 1.32 8.43
N ASP A 413 -5.76 1.96 9.41
CA ASP A 413 -7.19 1.81 9.65
C ASP A 413 -7.94 2.92 8.92
N ILE A 414 -9.06 2.57 8.28
CA ILE A 414 -9.87 3.45 7.45
C ILE A 414 -11.28 3.44 8.01
N TYR A 415 -11.85 4.62 8.21
CA TYR A 415 -13.16 4.81 8.83
C TYR A 415 -14.10 5.48 7.83
N ASP A 416 -15.38 5.12 7.90
CA ASP A 416 -16.43 5.75 7.11
C ASP A 416 -16.81 7.14 7.65
N ARG A 417 -17.81 7.76 7.03
CA ARG A 417 -18.28 9.11 7.41
C ARG A 417 -19.10 9.15 8.71
N SER A 418 -19.58 8.01 9.17
CA SER A 418 -20.24 7.88 10.48
C SER A 418 -19.22 7.72 11.62
N GLY A 419 -17.95 7.48 11.28
CA GLY A 419 -16.87 7.26 12.23
C GLY A 419 -16.71 5.79 12.61
N GLU A 420 -17.40 4.88 11.92
CA GLU A 420 -17.25 3.44 12.11
C GLU A 420 -16.03 2.93 11.35
N LEU A 421 -15.36 1.95 11.94
CA LEU A 421 -14.23 1.28 11.32
C LEU A 421 -14.73 0.52 10.09
N TRP A 422 -14.13 0.80 8.92
CA TRP A 422 -14.58 0.27 7.64
C TRP A 422 -13.57 -0.70 7.05
N LYS A 423 -12.33 -0.25 6.82
CA LYS A 423 -11.29 -1.07 6.19
C LYS A 423 -9.98 -1.02 6.94
N ILE A 424 -9.15 -2.04 6.74
CA ILE A 424 -7.72 -2.03 7.10
C ILE A 424 -6.88 -2.40 5.89
N TRP A 425 -5.79 -1.68 5.67
CA TRP A 425 -4.70 -2.08 4.78
C TRP A 425 -3.55 -2.66 5.60
N ILE A 426 -3.01 -3.81 5.21
CA ILE A 426 -1.89 -4.47 5.88
C ILE A 426 -0.80 -4.79 4.85
N ASN A 427 0.43 -4.36 5.13
CA ASN A 427 1.60 -4.72 4.34
C ASN A 427 2.35 -5.87 5.02
N ASP A 428 2.62 -6.93 4.27
CA ASP A 428 3.72 -7.85 4.57
C ASP A 428 5.02 -7.18 4.10
N VAL A 429 6.04 -7.15 4.96
CA VAL A 429 7.28 -6.41 4.71
C VAL A 429 8.48 -7.26 5.08
N ALA A 430 9.44 -7.28 4.16
CA ALA A 430 10.70 -7.98 4.30
C ALA A 430 11.89 -7.04 4.02
N ILE A 431 12.78 -6.87 5.00
CA ILE A 431 14.01 -6.10 4.86
C ILE A 431 15.20 -7.05 4.72
N ARG A 432 15.87 -7.01 3.56
CA ARG A 432 17.04 -7.85 3.24
C ARG A 432 17.79 -7.32 2.00
N LYS A 433 18.98 -7.83 1.72
CA LYS A 433 19.78 -7.43 0.53
C LYS A 433 19.40 -8.16 -0.76
N GLN A 434 18.98 -9.41 -0.65
CA GLN A 434 18.57 -10.25 -1.77
C GLN A 434 17.26 -10.92 -1.39
N ILE A 435 16.27 -10.87 -2.29
CA ILE A 435 14.91 -11.31 -1.95
C ILE A 435 14.73 -12.84 -2.05
N LEU A 436 15.39 -13.46 -3.03
CA LEU A 436 15.47 -14.90 -3.23
C LEU A 436 16.81 -15.29 -3.88
N PRO A 437 17.29 -16.54 -3.71
CA PRO A 437 18.54 -16.98 -4.31
C PRO A 437 18.58 -16.79 -5.83
N GLY A 438 19.59 -16.07 -6.33
CA GLY A 438 19.76 -15.80 -7.76
C GLY A 438 19.07 -14.51 -8.26
N ALA A 439 18.27 -13.85 -7.43
CA ALA A 439 17.80 -12.49 -7.68
C ALA A 439 18.93 -11.46 -7.53
N ILE A 440 18.65 -10.22 -7.92
CA ILE A 440 19.57 -9.09 -7.70
C ILE A 440 19.88 -8.98 -6.19
N GLU A 441 21.17 -9.01 -5.87
CA GLU A 441 21.68 -8.66 -4.54
C GLU A 441 22.03 -7.17 -4.53
N TYR A 442 21.33 -6.40 -3.68
CA TYR A 442 21.59 -4.98 -3.50
C TYR A 442 22.76 -4.76 -2.53
N PRO A 443 23.56 -3.69 -2.70
CA PRO A 443 24.70 -3.41 -1.81
C PRO A 443 24.30 -3.27 -0.33
N GLU A 444 23.11 -2.73 -0.10
CA GLU A 444 22.50 -2.46 1.20
C GLU A 444 21.08 -3.04 1.23
N GLU A 445 20.52 -3.21 2.43
CA GLU A 445 19.18 -3.77 2.58
C GLU A 445 18.13 -2.89 1.90
N ARG A 446 17.14 -3.55 1.30
CA ARG A 446 15.97 -2.93 0.68
C ARG A 446 14.71 -3.42 1.37
N ILE A 447 13.68 -2.59 1.33
CA ILE A 447 12.35 -2.95 1.82
C ILE A 447 11.57 -3.57 0.65
N PHE A 448 11.23 -4.85 0.77
CA PHE A 448 10.37 -5.57 -0.15
C PHE A 448 8.98 -5.73 0.49
N ALA A 449 7.94 -5.86 -0.33
CA ALA A 449 6.61 -6.23 0.14
C ALA A 449 6.18 -7.55 -0.52
N PRO A 450 6.33 -8.72 0.14
CA PRO A 450 5.94 -10.00 -0.43
C PRO A 450 4.44 -10.11 -0.70
N ALA A 451 3.62 -9.38 0.07
CA ALA A 451 2.17 -9.36 -0.08
C ALA A 451 1.52 -8.12 0.54
N ILE A 452 0.27 -7.89 0.15
CA ILE A 452 -0.62 -6.90 0.78
C ILE A 452 -2.01 -7.51 0.98
N VAL A 453 -2.73 -7.03 1.98
CA VAL A 453 -4.13 -7.39 2.21
C VAL A 453 -4.91 -6.11 2.53
N MET A 454 -6.06 -5.93 1.89
CA MET A 454 -7.09 -5.02 2.34
C MET A 454 -8.30 -5.81 2.79
N VAL A 455 -8.82 -5.50 3.98
CA VAL A 455 -10.05 -6.10 4.51
C VAL A 455 -11.11 -5.03 4.65
N ASP A 456 -12.32 -5.32 4.19
CA ASP A 456 -13.55 -4.58 4.44
C ASP A 456 -14.34 -5.30 5.55
N MET A 457 -14.34 -4.72 6.74
CA MET A 457 -14.98 -5.31 7.91
C MET A 457 -16.49 -5.12 7.93
N GLN A 458 -17.03 -4.19 7.15
CA GLN A 458 -18.48 -3.95 7.07
C GLN A 458 -19.14 -4.95 6.12
N LEU A 459 -18.42 -5.38 5.09
CA LEU A 459 -18.88 -6.40 4.13
C LEU A 459 -18.35 -7.81 4.44
N GLU A 460 -17.42 -7.94 5.39
CA GLU A 460 -16.65 -9.18 5.61
C GLU A 460 -16.08 -9.70 4.29
N HIS A 461 -15.34 -8.82 3.62
CA HIS A 461 -14.76 -9.04 2.30
C HIS A 461 -13.28 -8.65 2.33
N ALA A 462 -12.46 -9.24 1.46
CA ALA A 462 -11.05 -8.91 1.40
C ALA A 462 -10.49 -8.97 -0.01
N THR A 463 -9.40 -8.23 -0.21
CA THR A 463 -8.51 -8.38 -1.36
C THR A 463 -7.12 -8.69 -0.82
N LYS A 464 -6.61 -9.88 -1.16
CA LYS A 464 -5.24 -10.30 -0.84
C LYS A 464 -4.42 -10.32 -2.12
N ALA A 465 -3.16 -9.90 -2.08
CA ALA A 465 -2.28 -9.96 -3.24
C ALA A 465 -0.90 -10.49 -2.89
N SER A 466 -0.37 -11.38 -3.73
CA SER A 466 1.02 -11.86 -3.71
C SER A 466 1.89 -11.05 -4.68
N LEU A 467 3.05 -10.61 -4.22
CA LEU A 467 3.95 -9.67 -4.90
C LEU A 467 5.40 -10.22 -4.88
N PRO A 468 5.79 -11.08 -5.82
CA PRO A 468 5.06 -11.49 -7.03
C PRO A 468 4.15 -12.71 -6.81
N SER A 469 3.42 -13.07 -7.86
CA SER A 469 2.61 -14.28 -7.97
C SER A 469 3.42 -15.53 -7.63
N LEU A 470 2.80 -16.45 -6.89
CA LEU A 470 3.31 -17.80 -6.66
C LEU A 470 3.39 -18.64 -7.95
N ARG A 471 2.76 -18.21 -9.05
CA ARG A 471 2.84 -18.89 -10.37
C ARG A 471 4.19 -18.71 -11.07
N PHE A 472 5.00 -17.73 -10.64
CA PHE A 472 6.31 -17.43 -11.24
C PHE A 472 7.42 -17.55 -10.19
N PRO A 473 7.79 -18.77 -9.78
CA PRO A 473 8.70 -18.98 -8.64
C PRO A 473 10.12 -18.42 -8.85
N ASP A 474 10.54 -18.24 -10.11
CA ASP A 474 11.85 -17.66 -10.45
C ASP A 474 11.81 -16.14 -10.67
N GLU A 475 10.62 -15.52 -10.60
CA GLU A 475 10.48 -14.08 -10.72
C GLU A 475 10.76 -13.43 -9.36
N GLN A 476 11.72 -12.50 -9.31
CA GLN A 476 12.04 -11.77 -8.09
C GLN A 476 10.97 -10.73 -7.73
N GLY A 477 10.19 -10.29 -8.71
CA GLY A 477 9.04 -9.42 -8.53
C GLY A 477 9.38 -7.95 -8.26
N TRP A 478 10.52 -7.64 -7.65
CA TRP A 478 10.87 -6.28 -7.21
C TRP A 478 12.21 -5.82 -7.79
N TYR A 479 12.19 -4.69 -8.51
CA TYR A 479 13.35 -4.07 -9.14
C TYR A 479 13.46 -2.62 -8.70
N PHE A 480 14.49 -2.30 -7.93
CA PHE A 480 14.73 -0.96 -7.40
C PHE A 480 15.85 -0.26 -8.14
N ASN A 481 15.64 1.02 -8.49
CA ASN A 481 16.67 1.90 -8.99
C ASN A 481 17.43 1.30 -10.19
N GLN A 482 16.70 0.65 -11.10
CA GLN A 482 17.23 -0.01 -12.29
C GLN A 482 17.06 0.84 -13.55
N GLY A 483 16.25 1.90 -13.50
CA GLY A 483 15.96 2.78 -14.63
C GLY A 483 15.55 2.01 -15.87
N GLU A 484 16.18 2.31 -17.01
CA GLU A 484 15.87 1.68 -18.29
C GLU A 484 16.14 0.16 -18.31
N GLN A 485 17.02 -0.37 -17.44
CA GLN A 485 17.30 -1.81 -17.38
C GLN A 485 16.08 -2.60 -16.92
N ALA A 486 15.23 -2.01 -16.06
CA ALA A 486 13.92 -2.56 -15.70
C ALA A 486 12.81 -2.14 -16.68
N GLY A 487 13.13 -1.41 -17.75
CA GLY A 487 12.18 -0.90 -18.72
C GLY A 487 11.43 0.35 -18.25
N ILE A 488 11.91 1.03 -17.21
CA ILE A 488 11.31 2.27 -16.70
C ILE A 488 11.83 3.43 -17.56
N THR A 489 11.03 3.79 -18.56
CA THR A 489 11.31 4.89 -19.50
C THR A 489 10.20 5.93 -19.45
N ASP A 490 10.49 7.15 -19.89
CA ASP A 490 9.50 8.23 -19.97
C ASP A 490 8.29 7.83 -20.83
N ASP A 491 8.54 7.08 -21.91
CA ASP A 491 7.51 6.60 -22.83
C ASP A 491 6.49 5.67 -22.15
N TRP A 492 6.92 4.90 -21.14
CA TRP A 492 6.03 4.00 -20.41
C TRP A 492 4.93 4.76 -19.66
N PHE A 493 5.24 5.91 -19.05
CA PHE A 493 4.23 6.68 -18.30
C PHE A 493 3.26 7.49 -19.17
N THR A 494 3.16 7.19 -20.47
CA THR A 494 2.28 7.89 -21.41
C THR A 494 0.97 7.15 -21.66
N VAL A 495 -0.08 7.93 -21.97
CA VAL A 495 -1.36 7.38 -22.42
C VAL A 495 -1.21 6.54 -23.70
N ALA A 496 -0.25 6.87 -24.57
CA ALA A 496 0.01 6.09 -25.78
C ALA A 496 0.58 4.70 -25.47
N ALA A 497 1.55 4.60 -24.56
CA ALA A 497 2.07 3.31 -24.11
C ALA A 497 1.00 2.47 -23.40
N LEU A 498 0.15 3.12 -22.59
CA LEU A 498 -1.00 2.50 -21.94
C LEU A 498 -1.96 1.84 -22.96
N VAL A 499 -2.32 2.58 -24.02
CA VAL A 499 -3.19 2.05 -25.08
C VAL A 499 -2.53 0.90 -25.83
N ASN A 500 -1.23 1.04 -26.16
CA ASN A 500 -0.47 0.02 -26.88
C ASN A 500 -0.33 -1.29 -26.10
N ALA A 501 -0.19 -1.21 -24.78
CA ALA A 501 -0.05 -2.39 -23.91
C ALA A 501 -1.36 -3.17 -23.73
N GLY A 502 -2.51 -2.53 -23.96
CA GLY A 502 -3.82 -3.18 -23.82
C GLY A 502 -4.34 -3.89 -25.08
N HIS A 503 -3.51 -4.04 -26.11
CA HIS A 503 -3.86 -4.67 -27.39
C HIS A 503 -3.49 -6.14 -27.51
#